data_AF-A0A914RTT7-F1
#
_entry.id   AF-A0A914RTT7-F1
#
_cell.length_a   1.000
_cell.length_b   1.000
_cell.length_c   1.000
_cell.angle_alpha   90.00
_cell.angle_beta   90.00
_cell.angle_gamma   90.00
#
_symmetry.space_group_name_H-M   'P 1'
#
loop_
_entity.id
_entity.type
_entity.pdbx_description
1 polymer ?
#
loop_
_entity_poly.entity_id
_entity_poly.type
_entity_poly.pdbx_seq_one_letter_code
_entity_poly.pdbx_strand_id
1 'polypeptide(L)' 'MVQFHTNHSIPMGRTGTCEEIAEPIAFLADRKVSGYMTGQSINVDGGTTLQHAMATYSFDDIMKRTDL' A
#
# COMPACT_ATOMS: atom_id res chain seq x y z
N MET A 1 -4.98 22.62 9.38
CA MET A 1 -4.46 21.94 8.18
C MET A 1 -4.13 20.52 8.60
N VAL A 2 -4.84 19.50 8.09
CA VAL A 2 -4.66 18.11 8.54
C VAL A 2 -3.31 17.62 8.00
N GLN A 3 -2.39 17.27 8.89
CA GLN A 3 -1.08 16.76 8.53
C GLN A 3 -1.23 15.26 8.21
N PHE A 4 -1.17 14.93 6.91
CA PHE A 4 -1.19 13.53 6.45
C PHE A 4 0.12 12.85 6.83
N HIS A 5 0.09 12.01 7.85
CA HIS A 5 1.23 11.19 8.24
C HIS A 5 1.21 9.92 7.38
N THR A 6 2.01 9.89 6.31
CA THR A 6 2.08 8.75 5.38
C THR A 6 2.38 7.43 6.09
N ASN A 7 3.17 7.45 7.16
CA ASN A 7 3.49 6.28 7.98
C ASN A 7 2.27 5.56 8.57
N HIS A 8 1.15 6.25 8.81
CA HIS A 8 -0.02 5.64 9.44
C HIS A 8 -1.11 5.28 8.41
N SER A 9 -0.98 5.74 7.17
CA SER A 9 -1.99 5.56 6.12
C SER A 9 -1.51 4.63 5.01
N ILE A 10 -0.21 4.66 4.69
CA ILE A 10 0.41 3.81 3.68
C ILE A 10 1.48 2.97 4.38
N PRO A 11 1.35 1.64 4.44
CA PRO A 11 2.35 0.78 5.09
C PRO A 11 3.78 0.94 4.55
N MET A 12 3.92 1.27 3.27
CA MET A 12 5.21 1.58 2.65
C MET A 12 5.84 2.91 3.16
N GLY A 13 5.12 3.70 3.95
CA GLY A 13 5.60 4.94 4.59
C GLY A 13 5.73 6.15 3.66
N ARG A 14 5.46 5.97 2.36
CA ARG A 14 5.56 7.03 1.33
C ARG A 14 4.45 6.90 0.30
N THR A 15 4.21 7.99 -0.44
CA THR A 15 3.40 7.93 -1.65
C THR A 15 4.12 7.17 -2.75
N GLY A 16 3.36 6.45 -3.58
CA GLY A 16 3.88 5.83 -4.79
C GLY A 16 4.21 6.87 -5.86
N THR A 17 5.11 6.54 -6.79
CA THR A 17 5.42 7.35 -7.97
C THR A 17 4.56 6.96 -9.16
N CYS A 18 4.56 7.77 -10.21
CA CYS A 18 3.84 7.45 -11.45
C CYS A 18 4.38 6.17 -12.10
N GLU A 19 5.70 5.98 -12.07
CA GLU A 19 6.40 4.83 -12.63
C GLU A 19 5.98 3.53 -11.92
N GLU A 20 5.80 3.57 -10.61
CA GLU A 20 5.35 2.41 -9.82
C GLU A 20 3.93 1.95 -10.16
N ILE A 21 3.12 2.81 -10.80
CA ILE A 21 1.82 2.44 -11.37
C ILE A 21 1.95 2.04 -12.84
N ALA A 22 2.81 2.71 -13.61
CA ALA A 22 3.03 2.45 -15.03
C ALA A 22 3.62 1.06 -15.30
N GLU A 23 4.57 0.61 -14.47
CA GLU A 23 5.26 -0.68 -14.64
C GLU A 23 4.30 -1.89 -14.52
N PRO A 24 3.43 -1.99 -13.49
CA PRO A 24 2.40 -3.03 -13.43
C PRO A 24 1.43 -3.02 -14.62
N ILE A 25 1.08 -1.84 -15.14
CA ILE A 25 0.25 -1.71 -16.34
C ILE A 25 0.99 -2.27 -17.56
N ALA A 26 2.27 -1.91 -17.73
CA ALA A 26 3.11 -2.41 -18.80
C ALA A 26 3.25 -3.94 -18.74
N PHE A 27 3.42 -4.51 -17.54
CA PHE A 27 3.42 -5.95 -17.31
C PHE A 27 2.11 -6.62 -17.77
N LEU A 28 0.95 -6.06 -17.39
CA LEU A 28 -0.36 -6.59 -17.80
C LEU A 28 -0.65 -6.40 -19.31
N ALA A 29 0.00 -5.43 -19.95
CA ALA A 29 -0.10 -5.21 -21.39
C ALA A 29 0.75 -6.20 -22.21
N ASP A 30 1.85 -6.72 -21.64
CA ASP A 30 2.73 -7.67 -22.31
C ASP A 30 2.18 -9.11 -22.25
N ARG A 31 1.60 -9.54 -23.38
CA ARG A 31 1.05 -10.89 -23.57
C ARG A 31 2.06 -12.01 -23.39
N LYS A 32 3.37 -11.76 -23.51
CA LYS A 32 4.41 -12.78 -23.31
C LYS A 32 4.57 -13.15 -21.84
N VAL A 33 4.36 -12.20 -20.93
CA VAL A 33 4.58 -12.40 -19.49
C VAL A 33 3.28 -12.53 -18.69
N SER A 34 2.18 -11.94 -19.16
CA SER A 34 0.89 -11.94 -18.45
C SER A 34 -0.24 -12.63 -19.24
N GLY A 35 0.05 -13.35 -20.33
CA GLY A 35 -0.94 -13.88 -21.27
C GLY A 35 -2.04 -14.78 -20.70
N TYR A 36 -1.82 -15.37 -19.51
CA TYR A 36 -2.81 -16.21 -18.83
C TYR A 36 -3.60 -15.48 -17.72
N MET A 37 -3.25 -14.23 -17.41
CA MET A 37 -3.96 -13.42 -16.42
C MET A 37 -5.18 -12.77 -17.08
N THR A 38 -6.37 -13.25 -16.73
CA THR A 38 -7.65 -12.70 -17.21
C THR A 38 -8.62 -12.51 -16.05
N GLY A 39 -9.41 -11.43 -16.11
CA GLY A 39 -10.39 -11.10 -15.08
C GLY A 39 -9.80 -10.76 -13.71
N GLN A 40 -8.51 -10.40 -13.65
CA GLN A 40 -7.83 -10.07 -12.40
C GLN A 40 -7.73 -8.56 -12.20
N SER A 41 -7.90 -8.12 -10.96
CA SER A 41 -7.59 -6.78 -10.49
C SER A 41 -6.43 -6.88 -9.49
N ILE A 42 -5.38 -6.11 -9.69
CA ILE A 42 -4.21 -6.10 -8.81
C ILE A 42 -4.15 -4.77 -8.06
N ASN A 43 -3.93 -4.83 -6.74
CA ASN A 43 -3.78 -3.64 -5.91
C ASN A 43 -2.32 -3.18 -5.93
N VAL A 44 -2.10 -1.90 -6.23
CA VAL A 44 -0.78 -1.24 -6.25
C VAL A 44 -0.90 0.06 -5.45
N ASP A 45 -0.92 -0.05 -4.13
CA ASP A 45 -1.31 1.05 -3.22
C ASP A 45 -0.40 1.20 -2.00
N GLY A 46 0.81 0.63 -2.06
CA GLY A 46 1.74 0.64 -0.94
C GLY A 46 1.28 -0.13 0.30
N GLY A 47 0.26 -0.99 0.17
CA GLY A 47 -0.30 -1.84 1.23
C GLY A 47 -1.56 -1.27 1.90
N THR A 48 -2.07 -0.13 1.44
CA THR A 48 -3.17 0.60 2.09
C THR A 48 -4.44 -0.25 2.22
N THR A 49 -4.77 -1.06 1.21
CA THR A 49 -5.95 -1.95 1.22
C THR A 49 -5.90 -2.99 2.34
N LEU A 50 -4.70 -3.43 2.72
CA LEU A 50 -4.52 -4.42 3.78
C LEU A 50 -4.42 -3.79 5.18
N GLN A 51 -4.35 -2.46 5.25
CA GLN A 51 -4.27 -1.75 6.52
C GLN A 51 -5.64 -1.78 7.21
N HIS A 52 -5.74 -2.53 8.31
CA HIS A 52 -6.95 -2.57 9.12
C HIS A 52 -7.15 -1.21 9.82
N ALA A 53 -8.37 -0.70 9.87
CA ALA A 53 -8.67 0.59 10.51
C ALA A 53 -8.27 0.64 12.00
N MET A 54 -8.18 -0.51 12.68
CA MET A 54 -7.74 -0.65 14.08
C MET A 54 -6.22 -0.83 14.24
N ALA A 55 -5.48 -1.04 13.15
CA ALA A 55 -4.03 -1.30 13.14
C ALA A 55 -3.20 -0.07 12.72
N THR A 56 -3.79 1.13 12.67
CA THR A 56 -3.05 2.37 12.38
C THR A 56 -2.04 2.76 13.46
N TYR A 57 -2.02 2.04 14.58
CA TYR A 57 -1.04 2.17 15.65
C TYR A 57 -0.11 0.96 15.62
N SER A 58 1.20 1.22 15.65
CA SER A 58 2.16 0.16 15.93
C SER A 58 1.92 -0.39 17.34
N PHE A 59 2.29 -1.66 17.56
CA PHE A 59 2.32 -2.23 18.91
C PHE A 59 3.19 -1.37 19.84
N ASP A 60 4.28 -0.80 19.32
CA ASP A 60 5.13 0.14 20.06
C ASP A 60 4.39 1.42 20.48
N ASP A 61 3.49 1.94 19.63
CA ASP A 61 2.70 3.13 19.95
C ASP A 61 1.65 2.82 21.03
N ILE A 62 1.09 1.61 21.00
CA ILE A 62 0.15 1.14 22.03
C ILE A 62 0.87 0.97 23.36
N MET A 63 2.05 0.35 23.37
CA MET A 63 2.85 0.14 24.57
C MET A 63 3.36 1.46 25.17
N LYS A 64 3.77 2.43 24.34
CA LYS A 64 4.19 3.76 24.83
C LYS A 64 3.04 4.61 25.40
N ARG A 65 1.80 4.35 24.97
CA ARG A 65 0.59 5.05 25.45
C ARG A 65 -0.05 4.38 26.67
N THR A 66 0.32 3.14 26.94
CA THR A 66 -0.18 2.35 28.06
C THR A 66 1.01 2.18 29.00
N ASP A 67 1.27 3.18 29.83
CA ASP A 67 2.41 3.33 30.72
C ASP A 67 2.53 2.20 31.78
N LEU A 68 2.92 1.02 31.29
CA LEU A 68 3.59 -0.09 31.97
C LEU A 68 5.09 -0.06 31.63
#